data_AF-A0A263HBE1-F1
#
_entry.id   AF-A0A263HBE1-F1
#
_cell.length_a   1.000
_cell.length_b   1.000
_cell.length_c   1.000
_cell.angle_alpha   90.00
_cell.angle_beta   90.00
_cell.angle_gamma   90.00
#
_symmetry.space_group_name_H-M   'P 1'
#
loop_
_entity.id
_entity.type
_entity.pdbx_description
1 polymer ?
#
loop_
_entity_poly.entity_id
_entity_poly.type
_entity_poly.pdbx_seq_one_letter_code
_entity_poly.pdbx_strand_id
1 'polypeptide(L)' 'MRNLIILCLFAGFAVSSYAVRCADFSTQQEAQEYMERTGDTRLDGDRDGEACECLLGGTRYGSSICRKSS' A
#
# COMPACT_ATOMS: atom_id res chain seq x y z
N MET A 1 -52.39 -8.85 -0.74
CA MET A 1 -51.62 -9.02 -2.00
C MET A 1 -51.25 -7.63 -2.53
N ARG A 2 -49.98 -7.45 -2.93
CA ARG A 2 -49.51 -6.44 -3.90
C ARG A 2 -49.42 -5.00 -3.35
N ASN A 3 -48.28 -4.32 -3.21
CA ASN A 3 -46.92 -4.56 -3.70
C ASN A 3 -45.92 -3.84 -2.78
N LEU A 4 -45.07 -4.64 -2.14
CA LEU A 4 -43.84 -4.23 -1.49
C LEU A 4 -42.77 -4.20 -2.60
N ILE A 5 -42.52 -3.04 -3.22
CA ILE A 5 -41.37 -2.84 -4.12
C ILE A 5 -40.63 -1.59 -3.65
N ILE A 6 -40.03 -1.71 -2.47
CA ILE A 6 -38.78 -1.02 -2.17
C ILE A 6 -37.71 -1.92 -2.81
N LEU A 7 -37.39 -1.70 -4.09
CA LEU A 7 -36.39 -2.51 -4.79
C LEU A 7 -35.32 -1.63 -5.43
N CYS A 8 -34.20 -1.58 -4.74
CA CYS A 8 -32.84 -1.65 -5.30
C CYS A 8 -32.44 -0.61 -6.36
N LEU A 9 -32.31 0.66 -5.97
CA LEU A 9 -31.48 1.60 -6.71
C LEU A 9 -30.65 2.44 -5.74
N PHE A 10 -29.55 1.87 -5.26
CA PHE A 10 -28.23 2.48 -5.37
C PHE A 10 -27.23 1.35 -5.12
N ALA A 11 -26.68 0.87 -6.23
CA ALA A 11 -25.73 -0.21 -6.29
C ALA A 11 -24.60 0.03 -5.30
N GLY A 12 -24.22 -1.02 -4.57
CA GLY A 12 -23.03 -1.02 -3.75
C GLY A 12 -21.84 -0.60 -4.60
N PHE A 13 -21.33 0.60 -4.35
CA PHE A 13 -20.01 0.98 -4.79
C PHE A 13 -19.03 0.11 -4.01
N ALA A 14 -18.58 -0.97 -4.64
CA ALA A 14 -17.42 -1.70 -4.16
C ALA A 14 -16.22 -0.75 -4.27
N VAL A 15 -15.87 -0.09 -3.17
CA VAL A 15 -14.60 0.63 -3.04
C VAL A 15 -13.49 -0.43 -3.03
N SER A 16 -12.92 -0.70 -4.20
CA SER A 16 -11.67 -1.45 -4.29
C SER A 16 -10.54 -0.55 -3.79
N SER A 17 -10.16 -0.70 -2.52
CA SER A 17 -8.89 -0.16 -2.04
C SER A 17 -7.78 -1.04 -2.60
N TYR A 18 -7.03 -0.52 -3.58
CA TYR A 18 -5.79 -1.17 -4.00
C TYR A 18 -4.79 -1.11 -2.86
N ALA A 19 -4.16 -2.24 -2.55
CA ALA A 19 -3.11 -2.30 -1.54
C ALA A 19 -1.89 -1.51 -2.04
N VAL A 20 -1.47 -0.50 -1.26
CA VAL A 20 -0.30 0.33 -1.55
C VAL A 20 0.97 -0.54 -1.58
N ARG A 21 1.89 -0.18 -2.48
CA ARG A 21 3.17 -0.86 -2.76
C ARG A 21 4.32 0.14 -2.76
N CYS A 22 5.54 -0.35 -2.61
CA CYS A 22 6.74 0.50 -2.68
C CYS A 22 6.88 1.28 -4.00
N ALA A 23 6.36 0.75 -5.11
CA ALA A 23 6.36 1.44 -6.42
C ALA A 23 5.45 2.69 -6.46
N ASP A 24 4.59 2.89 -5.45
CA ASP A 24 3.72 4.06 -5.35
C ASP A 24 4.42 5.28 -4.71
N PHE A 25 5.67 5.12 -4.24
CA PHE A 25 6.45 6.16 -3.56
C PHE A 25 7.74 6.48 -4.31
N SER A 26 8.20 7.73 -4.20
CA SER A 26 9.46 8.16 -4.82
C SER A 26 10.66 7.94 -3.90
N THR A 27 10.44 8.03 -2.58
CA THR A 27 11.49 7.92 -1.57
C THR A 27 11.11 6.96 -0.45
N GLN A 28 12.12 6.45 0.24
CA GLN A 28 11.94 5.63 1.43
C GLN A 28 11.18 6.40 2.52
N GLN A 29 11.49 7.69 2.70
CA GLN A 29 10.84 8.54 3.71
C GLN A 29 9.32 8.64 3.50
N GLU A 30 8.86 8.85 2.26
CA GLU A 30 7.42 8.92 1.95
C GLU A 30 6.71 7.60 2.30
N ALA A 31 7.36 6.47 2.00
CA ALA A 31 6.83 5.15 2.34
C ALA A 31 6.80 4.92 3.86
N GLN A 32 7.84 5.38 4.57
CA GLN A 32 7.93 5.28 6.02
C GLN A 32 6.82 6.07 6.71
N GLU A 33 6.61 7.33 6.31
CA GLU A 33 5.55 8.18 6.86
C GLU A 33 4.15 7.57 6.62
N TYR A 34 3.95 6.93 5.46
CA TYR A 34 2.72 6.18 5.19
C TYR A 34 2.57 4.98 6.12
N MET A 35 3.63 4.16 6.27
CA MET A 35 3.60 2.98 7.13
C MET A 35 3.35 3.36 8.60
N GLU A 36 3.99 4.40 9.12
CA GLU A 36 3.79 4.89 10.48
C GLU A 36 2.37 5.42 10.70
N ARG A 37 1.80 6.11 9.71
CA ARG A 37 0.43 6.65 9.78
C ARG A 37 -0.63 5.55 9.71
N THR A 38 -0.38 4.48 8.95
CA THR A 38 -1.40 3.49 8.61
C THR A 38 -1.22 2.13 9.30
N GLY A 39 -0.02 1.86 9.80
CA GLY A 39 0.39 0.54 10.28
C GLY A 39 0.59 -0.50 9.17
N ASP A 40 0.75 -0.08 7.91
CA ASP A 40 0.85 -0.98 6.76
C ASP A 40 2.24 -1.62 6.64
N THR A 41 2.52 -2.58 7.51
CA THR A 41 3.79 -3.30 7.58
C THR A 41 4.11 -4.16 6.35
N ARG A 42 3.21 -4.23 5.35
CA ARG A 42 3.51 -4.91 4.08
C ARG A 42 4.55 -4.17 3.25
N LEU A 43 4.78 -2.88 3.53
CA LEU A 43 5.83 -2.09 2.91
C LEU A 43 7.22 -2.41 3.45
N ASP A 44 7.30 -3.04 4.62
CA ASP A 44 8.51 -3.52 5.27
C ASP A 44 8.61 -5.05 5.07
N GLY A 45 9.38 -5.44 4.06
CA GLY A 45 9.40 -6.83 3.57
C GLY A 45 10.11 -7.81 4.51
N ASP A 46 11.18 -7.38 5.16
CA ASP A 46 11.98 -8.17 6.09
C ASP A 46 11.69 -7.88 7.57
N ARG A 47 10.82 -6.90 7.84
CA ARG A 47 10.25 -6.56 9.15
C ARG A 47 11.28 -6.01 10.13
N ASP A 48 12.22 -5.22 9.62
CA ASP A 48 13.25 -4.56 10.44
C ASP A 48 12.84 -3.16 10.93
N GLY A 49 11.67 -2.68 10.50
CA GLY A 49 11.11 -1.38 10.84
C GLY A 49 11.30 -0.32 9.74
N GLU A 50 11.99 -0.63 8.65
CA GLU A 50 12.22 0.27 7.54
C GLU A 50 11.32 -0.07 6.32
N ALA A 51 10.34 0.79 6.05
CA ALA A 51 9.49 0.63 4.87
C ALA A 51 10.30 0.84 3.59
N CYS A 52 10.16 -0.07 2.62
CA CYS A 52 10.67 0.12 1.26
C CYS A 52 12.14 0.55 1.18
N GLU A 53 13.02 -0.09 1.97
CA GLU A 53 14.47 0.15 2.09
C GLU A 53 15.26 0.28 0.76
N CYS A 54 14.69 -0.20 -0.35
CA CYS A 54 15.24 -0.12 -1.70
C CYS A 54 14.98 1.20 -2.44
N LEU A 55 14.10 2.07 -1.93
CA LEU A 55 13.84 3.40 -2.50
C LEU A 55 14.95 4.40 -2.15
N LEU A 56 14.97 5.53 -2.85
CA LEU A 56 15.95 6.59 -2.59
C LEU A 56 15.88 7.03 -1.12
N GLY A 57 17.03 7.08 -0.46
CA GLY A 57 17.17 7.44 0.96
C GLY A 57 17.14 6.25 1.93
N GLY A 58 16.74 5.06 1.47
CA GLY A 58 16.72 3.85 2.28
C GLY A 58 18.10 3.20 2.46
N THR A 59 18.24 2.41 3.52
CA THR A 59 19.51 1.78 3.92
C THR A 59 20.03 0.76 2.90
N ARG A 60 19.15 0.22 2.05
CA ARG A 60 19.50 -0.73 0.99
C ARG A 60 19.51 -0.12 -0.40
N TYR A 61 19.31 1.18 -0.54
CA TYR A 61 19.29 1.83 -1.85
C TYR A 61 20.52 1.47 -2.69
N GLY A 62 20.30 0.94 -3.90
CA GLY A 62 21.37 0.54 -4.83
C GLY A 62 22.09 -0.79 -4.50
N SER A 63 21.72 -1.47 -3.41
CA SER A 63 22.27 -2.78 -3.06
C SER A 63 21.88 -3.88 -4.07
N SER A 64 22.62 -5.00 -4.07
CA SER A 64 22.33 -6.14 -4.94
C SER A 64 20.99 -6.81 -4.66
N ILE A 65 20.50 -6.73 -3.42
CA ILE A 65 19.20 -7.32 -3.04
C ILE A 65 18.04 -6.55 -3.68
N CYS A 66 18.18 -5.23 -3.87
CA CYS A 66 17.17 -4.38 -4.50
C CYS A 66 17.10 -4.49 -6.02
N ARG A 67 18.15 -4.98 -6.69
CA ARG A 67 18.21 -5.11 -8.16
C ARG A 67 17.26 -6.16 -8.74
N LYS A 68 16.64 -6.99 -7.91
CA LYS A 68 15.64 -8.00 -8.33
C LYS A 68 14.20 -7.59 -8.10
N SER A 69 13.99 -6.44 -7.44
CA SER A 69 12.69 -5.96 -6.98
C SER A 69 12.20 -4.73 -7.76
N SER A 70 12.95 -4.33 -8.79
CA SER A 70 12.62 -3.26 -9.75
C SER A 70 11.73 -3.77 -10.87
#